data_AF-A0A067BWT1-F1
#
_entry.id   AF-A0A067BWT1-F1
#
_cell.length_a   1.000
_cell.length_b   1.000
_cell.length_c   1.000
_cell.angle_alpha   90.00
_cell.angle_beta   90.00
_cell.angle_gamma   90.00
#
_symmetry.space_group_name_H-M   'P 1'
#
loop_
_entity.id
_entity.type
_entity.pdbx_description
1 polymer ?
#
loop_
_entity_poly.entity_id
_entity_poly.type
_entity_poly.pdbx_seq_one_letter_code
_entity_poly.pdbx_strand_id
1 'polypeptide(L)'
;MHYSLHIATVPSAPVSILDARFLTTTKATWSYASKAPNQSLVYAKKQLCDASGAAVATLSRKASLCSNDDTYAVASPYLQVPGTITTSSSVCSMRSAYTWVFDDRGSELELSASGFSLRPVITLSTPTQVTRVVATVGANNTVTIEAGVDAAAVLVLCRVWSFNLNLGWLLVAGIAWFAWTFLLLFLMKRFDAWL
;
A
#
# COMPACT_ATOMS: atom_id res chain seq x y z
N MET A 1 -46.77 8.98 -7.39
CA MET A 1 -46.09 7.73 -7.78
C MET A 1 -44.59 7.94 -7.58
N HIS A 2 -44.02 7.31 -6.56
CA HIS A 2 -42.58 7.35 -6.26
C HIS A 2 -41.88 6.38 -7.22
N TYR A 3 -41.12 6.89 -8.18
CA TYR A 3 -40.21 6.06 -8.96
C TYR A 3 -38.87 6.01 -8.21
N SER A 4 -38.55 4.86 -7.64
CA SER A 4 -37.19 4.57 -7.20
C SER A 4 -36.39 4.18 -8.43
N LEU A 5 -35.61 5.12 -8.96
CA LEU A 5 -34.65 4.84 -10.03
C LEU A 5 -33.58 3.89 -9.44
N HIS A 6 -33.76 2.59 -9.62
CA HIS A 6 -32.67 1.63 -9.45
C HIS A 6 -31.65 1.89 -10.55
N ILE A 7 -30.67 2.76 -10.25
CA ILE A 7 -29.45 2.85 -11.03
C ILE A 7 -28.78 1.50 -10.86
N ALA A 8 -28.96 0.62 -11.85
CA ALA A 8 -28.15 -0.58 -11.96
C ALA A 8 -26.70 -0.11 -12.03
N THR A 9 -25.93 -0.34 -10.98
CA THR A 9 -24.48 -0.21 -11.00
C THR A 9 -23.99 -1.12 -12.11
N VAL A 10 -23.61 -0.52 -13.24
CA VAL A 10 -22.97 -1.24 -14.33
C VAL A 10 -21.78 -1.99 -13.72
N PRO A 11 -21.69 -3.33 -13.86
CA PRO A 11 -20.55 -4.06 -13.34
C PRO A 11 -19.31 -3.50 -14.04
N SER A 12 -18.43 -2.92 -13.23
CA SER A 12 -17.17 -2.39 -13.73
C SER A 12 -16.38 -3.50 -14.41
N ALA A 13 -15.77 -3.21 -15.56
CA ALA A 13 -14.94 -4.20 -16.24
C ALA A 13 -13.86 -4.74 -15.29
N PRO A 14 -13.60 -6.06 -15.28
CA PRO A 14 -12.53 -6.63 -14.48
C PRO A 14 -11.18 -6.10 -14.97
N VAL A 15 -10.27 -5.82 -14.03
CA VAL A 15 -8.94 -5.27 -14.34
C VAL A 15 -7.89 -6.19 -13.75
N SER A 16 -7.18 -6.88 -14.65
CA SER A 16 -6.00 -7.68 -14.33
C SER A 16 -4.76 -6.81 -14.54
N ILE A 17 -3.89 -6.76 -13.54
CA ILE A 17 -2.68 -5.93 -13.55
C ILE A 17 -1.45 -6.83 -13.66
N LEU A 18 -1.37 -7.86 -12.82
CA LEU A 18 -0.33 -8.87 -12.84
C LEU A 18 -0.79 -10.08 -13.62
N ASP A 19 -1.85 -10.78 -13.18
CA ASP A 19 -2.29 -12.02 -13.80
C ASP A 19 -3.80 -12.21 -13.57
N ALA A 20 -4.51 -12.68 -14.61
CA ALA A 20 -5.95 -12.87 -14.56
C ALA A 20 -6.37 -13.92 -13.52
N ARG A 21 -5.48 -14.84 -13.14
CA ARG A 21 -5.71 -15.85 -12.09
C ARG A 21 -5.90 -15.24 -10.70
N PHE A 22 -5.45 -14.01 -10.48
CA PHE A 22 -5.62 -13.30 -9.19
C PHE A 22 -6.82 -12.36 -9.19
N LEU A 23 -7.64 -12.35 -10.25
CA LEU A 23 -8.89 -11.60 -10.26
C LEU A 23 -9.86 -12.17 -9.24
N THR A 24 -10.31 -11.31 -8.33
CA THR A 24 -11.38 -11.64 -7.39
C THR A 24 -12.69 -11.85 -8.14
N THR A 25 -13.35 -12.98 -7.94
CA THR A 25 -14.69 -13.22 -8.51
C THR A 25 -15.79 -12.57 -7.67
N THR A 26 -15.54 -12.45 -6.36
CA THR A 26 -16.42 -11.82 -5.39
C THR A 26 -15.63 -10.89 -4.48
N LYS A 27 -16.32 -9.95 -3.83
CA LYS A 27 -15.71 -9.11 -2.80
C LYS A 27 -15.15 -10.00 -1.68
N ALA A 28 -13.88 -9.82 -1.36
CA ALA A 28 -13.16 -10.69 -0.43
C ALA A 28 -12.18 -9.91 0.44
N THR A 29 -11.99 -10.39 1.68
CA THR A 29 -10.98 -9.85 2.60
C THR A 29 -9.74 -10.73 2.58
N TRP A 30 -8.61 -10.12 2.28
CA TRP A 30 -7.31 -10.75 2.23
C TRP A 30 -6.43 -10.18 3.33
N SER A 31 -5.52 -11.00 3.85
CA SER A 31 -4.44 -10.48 4.69
C SER A 31 -3.20 -10.26 3.85
N TYR A 32 -2.44 -9.24 4.19
CA TYR A 32 -1.04 -9.10 3.81
C TYR A 32 -0.25 -9.13 5.12
N ALA A 33 -0.41 -10.13 5.98
CA ALA A 33 0.52 -10.38 7.09
C ALA A 33 1.60 -11.38 6.63
N SER A 34 2.82 -11.27 7.15
CA SER A 34 3.91 -12.18 6.75
C SER A 34 3.70 -13.64 7.20
N LYS A 35 2.72 -13.89 8.08
CA LYS A 35 2.39 -15.20 8.66
C LYS A 35 0.90 -15.52 8.61
N ALA A 36 0.15 -14.91 7.69
CA ALA A 36 -1.28 -15.18 7.61
C ALA A 36 -1.52 -16.67 7.21
N PRO A 37 -2.33 -17.43 7.96
CA PRO A 37 -2.67 -18.80 7.59
C PRO A 37 -3.59 -18.81 6.34
N ASN A 38 -3.45 -19.83 5.51
CA ASN A 38 -4.31 -20.12 4.35
C ASN A 38 -4.39 -18.99 3.31
N GLN A 39 -3.24 -18.58 2.75
CA GLN A 39 -3.23 -17.61 1.66
C GLN A 39 -2.77 -18.26 0.37
N SER A 40 -3.49 -17.99 -0.73
CA SER A 40 -3.01 -18.28 -2.07
C SER A 40 -1.89 -17.34 -2.53
N LEU A 41 -1.58 -16.29 -1.74
CA LEU A 41 -0.53 -15.32 -1.99
C LEU A 41 0.20 -14.97 -0.67
N VAL A 42 1.51 -15.22 -0.59
CA VAL A 42 2.36 -15.01 0.59
C VAL A 42 3.49 -14.06 0.26
N TYR A 43 3.67 -13.01 1.07
CA TYR A 43 4.81 -12.10 0.91
C TYR A 43 5.96 -12.44 1.87
N ALA A 44 7.11 -12.82 1.31
CA ALA A 44 8.33 -13.12 2.05
C ALA A 44 9.58 -12.75 1.24
N LYS A 45 10.66 -12.32 1.91
CA LYS A 45 11.97 -12.03 1.27
C LYS A 45 11.89 -11.07 0.05
N LYS A 46 11.03 -10.03 0.13
CA LYS A 46 10.77 -9.07 -0.95
C LYS A 46 10.02 -9.64 -2.17
N GLN A 47 9.45 -10.83 -2.05
CA GLN A 47 8.69 -11.49 -3.10
C GLN A 47 7.28 -11.79 -2.61
N LEU A 48 6.30 -11.56 -3.48
CA LEU A 48 4.97 -12.14 -3.37
C LEU A 48 4.99 -13.47 -4.11
N CYS A 49 4.68 -14.56 -3.43
CA CYS A 49 4.62 -15.90 -4.00
C CYS A 49 3.18 -16.43 -3.97
N ASP A 50 2.81 -17.30 -4.90
CA ASP A 50 1.52 -17.99 -4.87
C ASP A 50 1.52 -19.21 -3.93
N ALA A 51 0.39 -19.93 -3.89
CA ALA A 51 0.23 -21.16 -3.09
C ALA A 51 1.24 -22.26 -3.43
N SER A 52 1.77 -22.27 -4.65
CA SER A 52 2.79 -23.23 -5.10
C SER A 52 4.22 -22.80 -4.74
N GLY A 53 4.37 -21.58 -4.20
CA GLY A 53 5.66 -20.96 -3.92
C GLY A 53 6.28 -20.23 -5.12
N ALA A 54 5.59 -20.17 -6.26
CA ALA A 54 6.07 -19.47 -7.44
C ALA A 54 6.01 -17.96 -7.24
N ALA A 55 7.06 -17.24 -7.65
CA ALA A 55 7.13 -15.79 -7.51
C ALA A 55 6.14 -15.09 -8.45
N VAL A 56 5.20 -14.36 -7.87
CA VAL A 56 4.19 -13.54 -8.57
C VAL A 56 4.71 -12.13 -8.80
N ALA A 57 5.37 -11.54 -7.81
CA ALA A 57 6.00 -10.23 -7.94
C ALA A 57 7.22 -10.12 -7.03
N THR A 58 8.24 -9.40 -7.46
CA THR A 58 9.43 -9.06 -6.67
C THR A 58 9.51 -7.56 -6.53
N LEU A 59 9.65 -7.09 -5.30
CA LEU A 59 9.78 -5.68 -4.97
C LEU A 59 11.24 -5.31 -4.72
N SER A 60 11.70 -4.24 -5.36
CA SER A 60 13.01 -3.66 -5.11
C SER A 60 12.88 -2.16 -4.89
N ARG A 61 13.41 -1.66 -3.76
CA ARG A 61 13.44 -0.23 -3.48
C ARG A 61 14.56 0.41 -4.31
N LYS A 62 14.22 1.41 -5.11
CA LYS A 62 15.15 2.34 -5.74
C LYS A 62 15.14 3.60 -4.89
N ALA A 63 16.00 3.63 -3.88
CA ALA A 63 16.12 4.82 -3.04
C ALA A 63 16.79 5.94 -3.87
N SER A 64 16.16 7.11 -3.90
CA SER A 64 16.79 8.34 -4.36
C SER A 64 17.31 9.07 -3.13
N LEU A 65 18.62 9.31 -3.05
CA LEU A 65 19.30 9.96 -1.92
C LEU A 65 18.88 11.44 -1.72
N CYS A 66 18.05 12.00 -2.60
CA CYS A 66 17.74 13.43 -2.63
C CYS A 66 16.24 13.77 -2.74
N SER A 67 15.32 12.81 -2.67
CA SER A 67 13.86 13.08 -2.71
C SER A 67 13.15 12.50 -1.49
N ASN A 68 12.15 13.24 -0.98
CA ASN A 68 11.19 12.73 0.01
C ASN A 68 10.30 11.60 -0.54
N ASP A 69 10.38 11.38 -1.85
CA ASP A 69 9.65 10.37 -2.59
C ASP A 69 10.56 9.17 -2.85
N ASP A 70 10.16 8.01 -2.34
CA ASP A 70 10.73 6.71 -2.66
C ASP A 70 10.12 6.15 -3.95
N THR A 71 10.93 5.38 -4.67
CA THR A 71 10.47 4.61 -5.83
C THR A 71 10.71 3.12 -5.60
N TYR A 72 9.74 2.29 -5.98
CA TYR A 72 9.83 0.83 -5.89
C TYR A 72 9.62 0.23 -7.28
N ALA A 73 10.55 -0.60 -7.73
CA ALA A 73 10.38 -1.38 -8.95
C ALA A 73 9.71 -2.71 -8.62
N VAL A 74 8.68 -3.04 -9.41
CA VAL A 74 7.91 -4.28 -9.36
C VAL A 74 8.31 -5.13 -10.56
N ALA A 75 9.05 -6.21 -10.32
CA ALA A 75 9.34 -7.20 -11.35
C ALA A 75 8.35 -8.37 -11.21
N SER A 76 7.74 -8.80 -12.31
CA SER A 76 6.84 -9.95 -12.33
C SER A 76 7.03 -10.71 -13.65
N PRO A 77 7.00 -12.06 -13.64
CA PRO A 77 7.01 -12.83 -14.89
C PRO A 77 5.75 -12.59 -15.75
N TYR A 78 4.70 -12.00 -15.18
CA TYR A 78 3.44 -11.73 -15.86
C TYR A 78 3.35 -10.30 -16.43
N LEU A 79 4.30 -9.42 -16.06
CA LEU A 79 4.40 -8.08 -16.62
C LEU A 79 5.33 -8.08 -17.84
N GLN A 80 4.93 -7.42 -18.91
CA GLN A 80 5.79 -7.22 -20.08
C GLN A 80 6.96 -6.27 -19.79
N VAL A 81 6.75 -5.30 -18.89
CA VAL A 81 7.75 -4.32 -18.46
C VAL A 81 7.69 -4.22 -16.93
N PRO A 82 8.82 -4.09 -16.22
CA PRO A 82 8.81 -3.87 -14.78
C PRO A 82 7.95 -2.65 -14.40
N GLY A 83 6.99 -2.86 -13.51
CA GLY A 83 6.15 -1.80 -12.98
C GLY A 83 6.93 -0.89 -12.04
N THR A 84 6.44 0.34 -11.85
CA THR A 84 7.03 1.28 -10.91
C THR A 84 5.95 1.84 -9.97
N ILE A 85 6.23 1.78 -8.67
CA ILE A 85 5.41 2.39 -7.62
C ILE A 85 6.16 3.62 -7.12
N THR A 86 5.53 4.78 -7.20
CA THR A 86 6.04 6.03 -6.66
C THR A 86 5.30 6.38 -5.38
N THR A 87 6.04 6.88 -4.39
CA THR A 87 5.43 7.45 -3.19
C THR A 87 5.36 8.96 -3.34
N SER A 88 4.28 9.58 -2.88
CA SER A 88 4.22 11.01 -2.69
C SER A 88 3.76 11.33 -1.28
N SER A 89 4.38 12.33 -0.67
CA SER A 89 3.95 12.85 0.63
C SER A 89 3.73 14.35 0.57
N SER A 90 2.60 14.81 1.10
CA SER A 90 2.28 16.24 1.18
C SER A 90 2.10 16.62 2.63
N VAL A 91 3.01 17.46 3.14
CA VAL A 91 2.98 17.96 4.53
C VAL A 91 1.72 18.78 4.77
N CYS A 92 1.34 19.65 3.83
CA CYS A 92 0.19 20.55 3.97
C CYS A 92 -1.15 19.80 4.04
N SER A 93 -1.30 18.71 3.28
CA SER A 93 -2.53 17.92 3.28
C SER A 93 -2.47 16.70 4.21
N MET A 94 -1.32 16.48 4.87
CA MET A 94 -0.99 15.24 5.59
C MET A 94 -1.38 13.99 4.79
N ARG A 95 -1.21 14.04 3.46
CA ARG A 95 -1.58 12.95 2.55
C ARG A 95 -0.33 12.17 2.20
N SER A 96 -0.44 10.85 2.31
CA SER A 96 0.54 9.92 1.72
C SER A 96 -0.17 9.12 0.63
N ALA A 97 0.46 9.01 -0.53
CA ALA A 97 -0.05 8.24 -1.66
C ALA A 97 1.04 7.37 -2.26
N TYR A 98 0.64 6.18 -2.71
CA TYR A 98 1.47 5.17 -3.34
C TYR A 98 0.81 4.83 -4.66
N THR A 99 1.40 5.29 -5.75
CA THR A 99 0.80 5.21 -7.08
C THR A 99 1.57 4.20 -7.92
N TRP A 100 0.85 3.25 -8.50
CA TRP A 100 1.38 2.29 -9.46
C TRP A 100 0.76 2.52 -10.83
N VAL A 101 1.56 3.03 -11.76
CA VAL A 101 1.22 3.08 -13.19
C VAL A 101 1.56 1.73 -13.81
N PHE A 102 0.56 1.06 -14.38
CA PHE A 102 0.73 -0.33 -14.86
C PHE A 102 0.49 -0.52 -16.36
N ASP A 103 0.08 0.53 -17.09
CA ASP A 103 0.04 0.53 -18.55
C ASP A 103 0.58 1.85 -19.14
N ASP A 104 0.81 1.87 -20.45
CA ASP A 104 1.26 3.02 -21.22
C ASP A 104 0.16 4.05 -21.49
N ARG A 105 -1.09 3.71 -21.17
CA ARG A 105 -2.27 4.56 -21.38
C ARG A 105 -2.51 5.49 -20.19
N GLY A 106 -1.86 5.25 -19.06
CA GLY A 106 -2.02 6.02 -17.83
C GLY A 106 -3.07 5.42 -16.88
N SER A 107 -3.28 4.11 -16.90
CA SER A 107 -4.02 3.42 -15.86
C SER A 107 -3.19 3.29 -14.60
N GLU A 108 -3.80 3.64 -13.47
CA GLU A 108 -3.12 3.79 -12.20
C GLU A 108 -3.89 3.12 -11.07
N LEU A 109 -3.16 2.43 -10.20
CA LEU A 109 -3.64 1.96 -8.91
C LEU A 109 -3.00 2.84 -7.83
N GLU A 110 -3.82 3.59 -7.10
CA GLU A 110 -3.36 4.48 -6.03
C GLU A 110 -3.83 3.97 -4.68
N LEU A 111 -2.91 3.80 -3.73
CA LEU A 111 -3.22 3.65 -2.31
C LEU A 111 -2.94 4.98 -1.63
N SER A 112 -3.96 5.61 -1.06
CA SER A 112 -3.77 6.85 -0.32
C SER A 112 -4.45 6.85 1.04
N ALA A 113 -3.81 7.55 1.97
CA ALA A 113 -4.33 7.86 3.29
C ALA A 113 -4.22 9.38 3.50
N SER A 114 -5.28 9.95 4.08
CA SER A 114 -5.30 11.34 4.53
C SER A 114 -5.17 11.41 6.05
N GLY A 115 -4.35 12.35 6.53
CA GLY A 115 -4.10 12.56 7.96
C GLY A 115 -3.43 11.37 8.65
N PHE A 116 -3.67 11.23 9.95
CA PHE A 116 -3.25 10.08 10.75
C PHE A 116 -4.14 8.84 10.55
N SER A 117 -4.94 8.79 9.47
CA SER A 117 -5.86 7.67 9.23
C SER A 117 -5.08 6.39 8.92
N LEU A 118 -5.28 5.37 9.74
CA LEU A 118 -4.80 4.00 9.52
C LEU A 118 -5.70 3.20 8.57
N ARG A 119 -6.60 3.86 7.84
CA ARG A 119 -7.54 3.23 6.90
C ARG A 119 -7.34 3.78 5.48
N PRO A 120 -6.23 3.45 4.81
CA PRO A 120 -6.04 3.85 3.44
C PRO A 120 -7.09 3.21 2.53
N VAL A 121 -7.39 3.93 1.46
CA VAL A 121 -8.26 3.50 0.39
C VAL A 121 -7.42 3.27 -0.86
N ILE A 122 -7.79 2.25 -1.63
CA ILE A 122 -7.14 1.94 -2.90
C ILE A 122 -8.13 2.27 -4.01
N THR A 123 -7.71 3.16 -4.89
CA THR A 123 -8.47 3.59 -6.05
C THR A 123 -7.82 3.11 -7.32
N LEU A 124 -8.67 2.80 -8.30
CA LEU A 124 -8.26 2.47 -9.66
C LEU A 124 -8.74 3.60 -10.56
N SER A 125 -7.80 4.19 -11.31
CA SER A 125 -8.07 5.14 -12.37
C SER A 125 -7.67 4.52 -13.70
N THR A 126 -8.52 4.65 -14.71
CA THR A 126 -8.18 4.26 -16.09
C THR A 126 -8.59 5.40 -17.00
N PRO A 127 -7.95 5.61 -18.15
CA PRO A 127 -8.27 6.73 -19.04
C PRO A 127 -9.74 6.76 -19.51
N THR A 128 -10.40 5.61 -19.49
CA THR A 128 -11.76 5.42 -19.98
C THR A 128 -12.81 5.31 -18.87
N GLN A 129 -12.42 5.32 -17.59
CA GLN A 129 -13.35 5.16 -16.47
C GLN A 129 -13.11 6.19 -15.36
N VAL A 130 -14.19 6.55 -14.68
CA VAL A 130 -14.13 7.35 -13.46
C VAL A 130 -13.34 6.60 -12.40
N THR A 131 -12.45 7.32 -11.71
CA THR A 131 -11.70 6.79 -10.57
C THR A 131 -12.65 6.18 -9.55
N ARG A 132 -12.40 4.92 -9.17
CA ARG A 132 -13.27 4.16 -8.27
C ARG A 132 -12.48 3.48 -7.17
N VAL A 133 -13.11 3.32 -6.01
CA VAL A 133 -12.54 2.55 -4.90
C VAL A 133 -12.61 1.08 -5.25
N VAL A 134 -11.46 0.40 -5.24
CA VAL A 134 -11.33 -1.03 -5.57
C VAL A 134 -10.90 -1.86 -4.38
N ALA A 135 -10.31 -1.23 -3.36
CA ALA A 135 -10.03 -1.90 -2.10
C ALA A 135 -9.94 -0.92 -0.93
N THR A 136 -10.11 -1.46 0.28
CA THR A 136 -10.02 -0.70 1.54
C THR A 136 -9.16 -1.46 2.52
N VAL A 137 -8.21 -0.77 3.13
CA VAL A 137 -7.29 -1.39 4.08
C VAL A 137 -7.91 -1.34 5.48
N GLY A 138 -8.01 -2.51 6.09
CA GLY A 138 -8.49 -2.71 7.45
C GLY A 138 -7.35 -2.83 8.46
N ALA A 139 -7.73 -3.04 9.72
CA ALA A 139 -6.78 -3.30 10.79
C ALA A 139 -6.03 -4.64 10.57
N ASN A 140 -4.93 -4.84 11.31
CA ASN A 140 -4.17 -6.10 11.34
C ASN A 140 -3.66 -6.56 9.97
N ASN A 141 -3.26 -5.62 9.12
CA ASN A 141 -2.78 -5.89 7.76
C ASN A 141 -3.79 -6.68 6.93
N THR A 142 -5.07 -6.26 6.96
CA THR A 142 -6.13 -6.81 6.11
C THR A 142 -6.54 -5.81 5.04
N VAL A 143 -7.03 -6.30 3.92
CA VAL A 143 -7.54 -5.50 2.81
C VAL A 143 -8.81 -6.14 2.27
N THR A 144 -9.87 -5.36 2.13
CA THR A 144 -11.11 -5.80 1.49
C THR A 144 -11.08 -5.33 0.05
N ILE A 145 -11.13 -6.28 -0.88
CA ILE A 145 -10.97 -6.06 -2.31
C ILE A 145 -12.33 -6.30 -2.98
N GLU A 146 -12.75 -5.37 -3.83
CA GLU A 146 -13.98 -5.49 -4.63
C GLU A 146 -13.84 -6.61 -5.69
N ALA A 147 -14.97 -7.06 -6.24
CA ALA A 147 -14.96 -8.05 -7.32
C ALA A 147 -14.35 -7.48 -8.62
N GLY A 148 -13.67 -8.34 -9.38
CA GLY A 148 -13.04 -8.00 -10.66
C GLY A 148 -11.72 -7.24 -10.53
N VAL A 149 -11.05 -7.34 -9.39
CA VAL A 149 -9.80 -6.62 -9.11
C VAL A 149 -8.68 -7.63 -8.88
N ASP A 150 -7.50 -7.36 -9.42
CA ASP A 150 -6.32 -8.17 -9.20
C ASP A 150 -5.84 -8.09 -7.74
N ALA A 151 -6.06 -9.18 -6.99
CA ALA A 151 -5.68 -9.25 -5.59
C ALA A 151 -4.15 -9.18 -5.40
N ALA A 152 -3.36 -9.73 -6.32
CA ALA A 152 -1.90 -9.71 -6.19
C ALA A 152 -1.38 -8.28 -6.30
N ALA A 153 -1.88 -7.50 -7.25
CA ALA A 153 -1.47 -6.10 -7.41
C ALA A 153 -1.82 -5.24 -6.19
N VAL A 154 -3.04 -5.43 -5.65
CA VAL A 154 -3.47 -4.77 -4.41
C VAL A 154 -2.57 -5.14 -3.23
N LEU A 155 -2.22 -6.42 -3.07
CA LEU A 155 -1.36 -6.88 -1.98
C LEU A 155 0.07 -6.33 -2.09
N VAL A 156 0.63 -6.24 -3.30
CA VAL A 156 1.94 -5.58 -3.55
C VAL A 156 1.92 -4.13 -3.05
N LEU A 157 0.87 -3.39 -3.40
CA LEU A 157 0.74 -1.98 -3.00
C LEU A 157 0.59 -1.81 -1.48
N CYS A 158 -0.25 -2.63 -0.85
CA CYS A 158 -0.38 -2.70 0.61
C CYS A 158 0.94 -3.02 1.31
N ARG A 159 1.81 -3.84 0.69
CA ARG A 159 3.13 -4.15 1.25
C ARG A 159 4.09 -2.98 1.24
N VAL A 160 4.12 -2.23 0.15
CA VAL A 160 4.94 -1.02 0.08
C VAL A 160 4.47 -0.03 1.16
N TRP A 161 3.15 0.19 1.27
CA TRP A 161 2.59 1.07 2.31
C TRP A 161 2.97 0.62 3.73
N SER A 162 2.73 -0.65 4.07
CA SER A 162 3.02 -1.20 5.39
C SER A 162 4.50 -1.12 5.76
N PHE A 163 5.40 -1.35 4.79
CA PHE A 163 6.84 -1.19 5.02
C PHE A 163 7.21 0.25 5.38
N ASN A 164 6.71 1.23 4.62
CA ASN A 164 6.99 2.64 4.86
C ASN A 164 6.38 3.14 6.18
N LEU A 165 5.18 2.68 6.53
CA LEU A 165 4.56 3.00 7.81
C LEU A 165 5.40 2.50 8.98
N ASN A 166 5.87 1.25 8.92
CA ASN A 166 6.75 0.68 9.96
C ASN A 166 8.09 1.41 10.04
N LEU A 167 8.68 1.80 8.90
CA LEU A 167 9.91 2.58 8.88
C LEU A 167 9.70 3.97 9.51
N GLY A 168 8.59 4.63 9.20
CA GLY A 168 8.21 5.91 9.81
C GLY A 168 8.06 5.80 11.34
N TRP A 169 7.40 4.75 11.84
CA TRP A 169 7.29 4.51 13.28
C TRP A 169 8.64 4.28 13.96
N LEU A 170 9.56 3.55 13.31
CA LEU A 170 10.91 3.34 13.83
C LEU A 170 11.68 4.67 13.94
N LEU A 171 11.55 5.56 12.95
CA LEU A 171 12.19 6.88 12.98
C LEU A 171 11.62 7.75 14.09
N VAL A 172 10.30 7.82 14.24
CA VAL A 172 9.65 8.59 15.31
C VAL A 172 10.03 8.06 16.68
N ALA A 173 10.00 6.74 16.87
CA ALA A 173 10.42 6.11 18.12
C ALA A 173 11.89 6.38 18.43
N GLY A 174 12.77 6.34 17.40
CA GLY A 174 14.18 6.69 17.53
C GLY A 174 14.38 8.13 17.99
N ILE A 175 13.72 9.10 17.32
CA ILE A 175 13.82 10.52 17.70
C ILE A 175 13.28 10.76 19.11
N ALA A 176 12.14 10.16 19.46
CA ALA A 176 11.57 10.27 20.80
C ALA A 176 12.51 9.70 21.87
N TRP A 177 13.13 8.55 21.60
CA TRP A 177 14.15 7.96 22.47
C TRP A 177 15.35 8.89 22.64
N PHE A 178 15.90 9.43 21.54
CA PHE A 178 17.00 10.39 21.60
C PHE A 178 16.60 11.63 22.43
N ALA A 179 15.47 12.26 22.14
CA ALA A 179 15.00 13.43 22.89
C ALA A 179 14.83 13.13 24.39
N TRP A 180 14.28 11.97 24.74
CA TRP A 180 14.12 11.53 26.12
C TRP A 180 15.45 11.35 26.85
N THR A 181 16.43 10.70 26.21
CA THR A 181 17.78 10.52 26.80
C THR A 181 18.48 11.85 27.07
N PHE A 182 18.40 12.81 26.15
CA PHE A 182 18.97 14.14 26.35
C PHE A 182 18.25 14.93 27.45
N LEU A 183 16.93 14.81 27.56
CA LEU A 183 16.16 15.42 28.64
C LEU A 183 16.59 14.89 30.01
N LEU A 184 16.74 13.56 30.15
CA LEU A 184 17.18 12.94 31.40
C LEU A 184 18.61 13.37 31.77
N LEU A 185 19.54 13.39 30.81
CA LEU A 185 20.91 13.86 31.05
C LEU A 185 20.95 15.33 31.48
N PHE A 186 20.10 16.17 30.87
CA PHE A 186 19.99 17.57 31.27
C PHE A 186 19.44 17.73 32.69
N LEU A 187 18.41 16.95 33.05
CA LEU A 187 17.84 16.95 34.39
C LEU A 187 18.88 16.48 35.43
N MET A 188 19.60 15.38 35.17
CA MET A 188 20.67 14.89 36.06
C MET A 188 21.74 15.96 36.28
N LYS A 189 22.22 16.60 35.20
CA LYS A 189 23.22 17.67 35.31
C LYS A 189 22.72 18.88 36.11
N ARG A 190 21.43 19.20 36.05
CA ARG A 190 20.82 20.29 36.84
C ARG A 190 20.66 19.91 38.32
N PHE A 191 20.39 18.65 38.62
CA PHE A 191 20.36 18.12 39.97
C PHE A 191 21.77 18.13 40.61
N ASP A 192 22.81 17.68 39.89
CA ASP A 192 24.20 17.70 40.38
C ASP A 192 24.71 19.12 40.65
N ALA A 193 24.20 20.13 39.93
CA ALA A 193 24.55 21.53 40.15
C ALA A 193 23.79 22.19 41.32
N TRP A 194 22.81 21.50 41.92
CA TRP A 194 21.99 22.01 43.01
C TRP A 194 22.37 21.44 44.38
N LEU A 195 23.02 20.27 44.41
CA LEU A 195 23.63 19.65 45.60
C LEU A 195 25.04 20.18 45.86
#